data_AF-A0A969BW47-F1
#
_entry.id   AF-A0A969BW47-F1
#
_cell.length_a   1.000
_cell.length_b   1.000
_cell.length_c   1.000
_cell.angle_alpha   90.00
_cell.angle_beta   90.00
_cell.angle_gamma   90.00
#
_symmetry.space_group_name_H-M   'P 1'
#
loop_
_entity.id
_entity.type
_entity.pdbx_description
1 polymer ?
#
loop_
_entity_poly.entity_id
_entity_poly.type
_entity_poly.pdbx_seq_one_letter_code
_entity_poly.pdbx_strand_id
1 'polypeptide(L)'
;VVERMYWLFFEKDLDLVEINPLAVNGAGAVMALDGKITVNDGALGRHGDLAGLLQADGLVATRPMLQMTLDVQGPIGILCNGSGLTMATMDLVYGAGGLPSCFFNMGSDTHYDWDPVVFCDRLRQGLTEIAAQGVVNVVLVNVMAGAVGGGGDC
;
A
#
# COMPACT_ATOMS: atom_id res chain seq x y z
N VAL A 1 -6.20 31.44 -5.31
CA VAL A 1 -5.39 30.29 -4.84
C VAL A 1 -6.23 29.02 -4.80
N VAL A 2 -7.31 28.99 -4.04
CA VAL A 2 -8.22 27.82 -3.93
C VAL A 2 -8.67 27.26 -5.28
N GLU A 3 -9.11 28.11 -6.21
CA GLU A 3 -9.52 27.67 -7.56
C GLU A 3 -8.38 26.97 -8.32
N ARG A 4 -7.15 27.49 -8.23
CA ARG A 4 -5.99 26.85 -8.87
C ARG A 4 -5.63 25.52 -8.21
N MET A 5 -5.80 25.41 -6.89
CA MET A 5 -5.61 24.14 -6.17
C MET A 5 -6.64 23.11 -6.63
N TYR A 6 -7.90 23.52 -6.82
CA TYR A 6 -8.96 22.65 -7.33
C TYR A 6 -8.66 22.14 -8.73
N TRP A 7 -8.27 23.02 -9.66
CA TRP A 7 -7.90 22.59 -11.01
C TRP A 7 -6.68 21.69 -11.01
N LEU A 8 -5.65 22.01 -10.20
CA LEU A 8 -4.49 21.14 -10.03
C LEU A 8 -4.91 19.74 -9.52
N PHE A 9 -5.74 19.69 -8.48
CA PHE A 9 -6.26 18.44 -7.91
C PHE A 9 -6.98 17.59 -8.97
N PHE A 10 -7.86 18.23 -9.74
CA PHE A 10 -8.69 17.55 -10.73
C PHE A 10 -7.91 17.12 -11.98
N GLU A 11 -7.10 18.00 -12.55
CA GLU A 11 -6.37 17.75 -13.80
C GLU A 11 -5.22 16.76 -13.62
N LYS A 12 -4.65 16.68 -12.42
CA LYS A 12 -3.52 15.79 -12.09
C LYS A 12 -3.90 14.53 -11.34
N ASP A 13 -5.21 14.28 -11.17
CA ASP A 13 -5.73 13.13 -10.43
C ASP A 13 -5.03 12.96 -9.07
N LEU A 14 -5.05 14.02 -8.27
CA LEU A 14 -4.41 14.02 -6.95
C LEU A 14 -5.39 13.52 -5.89
N ASP A 15 -4.88 12.82 -4.88
CA ASP A 15 -5.65 12.46 -3.68
C ASP A 15 -5.60 13.59 -2.64
N LEU A 16 -4.59 14.46 -2.71
CA LEU A 16 -4.42 15.60 -1.79
C LEU A 16 -3.72 16.77 -2.50
N VAL A 17 -4.20 17.99 -2.21
CA VAL A 17 -3.45 19.24 -2.42
C VAL A 17 -3.59 20.08 -1.15
N GLU A 18 -2.47 20.27 -0.46
CA GLU A 18 -2.38 21.06 0.76
C GLU A 18 -1.40 22.22 0.56
N ILE A 19 -1.76 23.41 1.05
CA ILE A 19 -0.83 24.55 1.20
C ILE A 19 -0.77 24.87 2.68
N ASN A 20 0.41 24.75 3.27
CA ASN A 20 0.61 25.01 4.69
C ASN A 20 2.07 25.40 4.99
N PRO A 21 2.39 26.69 5.18
CA PRO A 21 1.45 27.81 5.39
C PRO A 21 1.06 28.55 4.10
N LEU A 22 -0.13 29.16 4.14
CA LEU A 22 -0.59 30.17 3.20
C LEU A 22 -0.32 31.57 3.79
N ALA A 23 0.42 32.41 3.07
CA ALA A 23 0.83 33.73 3.54
C ALA A 23 0.26 34.88 2.71
N VAL A 24 0.33 36.08 3.26
CA VAL A 24 -0.01 37.35 2.60
C VAL A 24 1.19 38.27 2.70
N ASN A 25 1.67 38.78 1.57
CA ASN A 25 2.81 39.69 1.58
C ASN A 25 2.41 41.14 1.93
N GLY A 26 3.38 42.04 2.08
CA GLY A 26 3.14 43.44 2.43
C GLY A 26 2.30 44.24 1.42
N ALA A 27 2.09 43.73 0.21
CA ALA A 27 1.22 44.31 -0.81
C ALA A 27 -0.21 43.73 -0.79
N GLY A 28 -0.52 42.83 0.16
CA GLY A 28 -1.83 42.18 0.27
C GLY A 28 -2.02 40.98 -0.67
N ALA A 29 -0.97 40.51 -1.36
CA ALA A 29 -1.07 39.37 -2.26
C ALA A 29 -0.92 38.04 -1.51
N VAL A 30 -1.82 37.10 -1.78
CA VAL A 30 -1.83 35.75 -1.21
C VAL A 30 -0.81 34.86 -1.93
N MET A 31 0.00 34.12 -1.17
CA MET A 31 1.06 33.24 -1.68
C MET A 31 1.17 31.93 -0.88
N ALA A 32 1.49 30.85 -1.59
CA ALA A 32 1.82 29.57 -0.98
C ALA A 32 3.30 29.59 -0.55
N LEU A 33 3.60 29.33 0.72
CA LEU A 33 4.99 29.22 1.19
C LEU A 33 5.50 27.79 1.15
N ASP A 34 4.62 26.83 1.45
CA ASP A 34 4.89 25.41 1.34
C ASP A 34 3.62 24.69 0.88
N GLY A 35 3.80 23.58 0.19
CA GLY A 35 2.70 22.80 -0.35
C GLY A 35 3.04 21.33 -0.51
N LYS A 36 2.05 20.49 -0.22
CA LYS A 36 2.14 19.05 -0.34
C LYS A 36 1.06 18.55 -1.27
N ILE A 37 1.43 17.65 -2.17
CA ILE A 37 0.48 16.90 -2.98
C ILE A 37 0.66 15.40 -2.74
N THR A 38 -0.44 14.66 -2.85
CA THR A 38 -0.41 13.21 -2.92
C THR A 38 -1.03 12.82 -4.25
N VAL A 39 -0.32 12.03 -5.05
CA VAL A 39 -0.78 11.58 -6.36
C VAL A 39 -1.58 10.29 -6.19
N ASN A 40 -2.64 10.13 -6.99
CA ASN A 40 -3.35 8.86 -7.04
C ASN A 40 -2.52 7.81 -7.80
N ASP A 41 -2.09 6.75 -7.11
CA ASP A 41 -1.24 5.70 -7.70
C ASP A 41 -1.91 5.03 -8.91
N GLY A 42 -3.23 4.83 -8.86
CA GLY A 42 -4.02 4.27 -9.97
C GLY A 42 -4.14 5.20 -11.18
N ALA A 43 -3.80 6.48 -11.01
CA ALA A 43 -3.73 7.48 -12.06
C ALA A 43 -2.33 7.72 -12.62
N LEU A 44 -1.28 7.19 -11.98
CA LEU A 44 0.09 7.57 -12.31
C LEU A 44 0.46 7.20 -13.75
N GLY A 45 -0.11 6.12 -14.29
CA GLY A 45 0.11 5.68 -15.68
C GLY A 45 -0.37 6.67 -16.75
N ARG A 46 -1.25 7.62 -16.42
CA ARG A 46 -1.69 8.69 -17.33
C ARG A 46 -0.96 10.03 -17.13
N HIS A 47 -0.13 10.16 -16.09
CA HIS A 47 0.62 11.37 -15.73
C HIS A 47 2.13 11.11 -15.70
N GLY A 48 2.73 10.99 -16.89
CA GLY A 48 4.17 10.69 -17.03
C GLY A 48 5.09 11.74 -16.42
N ASP A 49 4.66 12.99 -16.33
CA ASP A 49 5.37 14.08 -15.66
C ASP A 49 5.43 13.87 -14.13
N LEU A 50 4.33 13.45 -13.51
CA LEU A 50 4.29 13.12 -12.08
C LEU A 50 5.10 11.86 -11.78
N ALA A 51 5.02 10.85 -12.65
CA ALA A 51 5.84 9.64 -12.53
C ALA A 51 7.33 9.96 -12.56
N GLY A 52 7.76 10.85 -13.46
CA GLY A 52 9.15 11.32 -13.55
C GLY A 52 9.59 12.09 -12.30
N LEU A 53 8.74 12.95 -11.74
CA LEU A 53 9.01 13.68 -10.50
C LEU A 53 9.19 12.71 -9.32
N LEU A 54 8.26 11.78 -9.13
CA LEU A 54 8.36 10.77 -8.07
C LEU A 54 9.61 9.90 -8.22
N GLN A 55 10.02 9.59 -9.46
CA GLN A 55 11.22 8.79 -9.70
C GLN A 55 12.49 9.57 -9.32
N ALA A 56 12.56 10.85 -9.68
CA ALA A 56 13.69 11.72 -9.34
C ALA A 56 13.82 11.90 -7.82
N ASP A 57 12.70 12.00 -7.11
CA ASP A 57 12.65 12.11 -5.65
C ASP A 57 12.80 10.74 -4.93
N GLY A 58 12.94 9.64 -5.68
CA GLY A 58 13.09 8.28 -5.12
C GLY A 58 11.83 7.72 -4.47
N LEU A 59 10.66 8.30 -4.77
CA LEU A 59 9.35 7.96 -4.20
C LEU A 59 8.59 6.89 -5.01
N VAL A 60 9.07 6.51 -6.19
CA VAL A 60 8.49 5.39 -6.94
C VAL A 60 8.85 4.09 -6.22
N ALA A 61 7.90 3.57 -5.44
CA ALA A 61 7.98 2.22 -4.92
C ALA A 61 7.89 1.24 -6.09
N THR A 62 9.02 0.63 -6.46
CA THR A 62 9.11 -0.46 -7.45
C THR A 62 8.42 -1.75 -7.01
N ARG A 63 7.79 -1.77 -5.83
CA ARG A 63 7.19 -2.96 -5.25
C ARG A 63 5.67 -2.90 -5.41
N PRO A 64 5.08 -3.76 -6.26
CA PRO A 64 3.62 -3.83 -6.40
C PRO A 64 3.04 -4.27 -5.05
N MET A 65 2.36 -3.36 -4.35
CA MET A 65 1.35 -3.65 -3.31
C MET A 65 1.70 -4.75 -2.27
N LEU A 66 2.98 -5.00 -2.00
CA LEU A 66 3.43 -5.81 -0.88
C LEU A 66 3.54 -4.88 0.30
N GLN A 67 2.40 -4.61 0.92
CA GLN A 67 2.33 -3.73 2.07
C GLN A 67 2.89 -4.49 3.26
N MET A 68 4.10 -4.10 3.67
CA MET A 68 4.65 -4.38 4.98
C MET A 68 4.48 -3.11 5.79
N THR A 69 3.68 -3.15 6.85
CA THR A 69 3.66 -2.07 7.84
C THR A 69 3.96 -2.66 9.20
N LEU A 70 5.04 -2.13 9.78
CA LEU A 70 5.55 -2.40 11.12
C LEU A 70 5.04 -1.28 12.03
N ASP A 71 4.58 -1.61 13.23
CA ASP A 71 5.30 -1.21 14.44
C ASP A 71 4.67 -1.88 15.67
N VAL A 72 5.04 -3.14 15.88
CA VAL A 72 4.64 -3.90 17.05
C VAL A 72 5.80 -4.87 17.36
N GLN A 73 6.28 -4.89 18.59
CA GLN A 73 7.44 -5.71 18.99
C GLN A 73 6.98 -7.09 19.49
N GLY A 74 6.11 -7.74 18.72
CA GLY A 74 5.55 -9.04 19.06
C GLY A 74 6.34 -10.23 18.48
N PRO A 75 6.09 -11.47 18.93
CA PRO A 75 6.77 -12.64 18.39
C PRO A 75 6.08 -13.25 17.16
N ILE A 76 4.99 -12.66 16.65
CA ILE A 76 4.16 -13.26 15.59
C ILE A 76 4.28 -12.49 14.27
N GLY A 77 4.74 -13.14 13.21
CA GLY A 77 4.63 -12.64 11.84
C GLY A 77 3.33 -13.14 11.19
N ILE A 78 2.64 -12.31 10.43
CA ILE A 78 1.38 -12.67 9.77
C ILE A 78 1.58 -12.68 8.25
N LEU A 79 1.18 -13.74 7.58
CA LEU A 79 1.22 -13.84 6.13
C LEU A 79 -0.17 -14.15 5.60
N CYS A 80 -0.70 -13.29 4.73
CA CYS A 80 -2.07 -13.37 4.25
C CYS A 80 -2.18 -13.04 2.76
N ASN A 81 -3.31 -13.39 2.15
CA ASN A 81 -3.70 -12.89 0.83
C ASN A 81 -4.93 -11.97 0.94
N GLY A 82 -4.78 -10.73 0.48
CA GLY A 82 -5.84 -9.73 0.48
C GLY A 82 -5.85 -8.85 1.74
N SER A 83 -6.09 -7.56 1.55
CA SER A 83 -5.97 -6.56 2.61
C SER A 83 -7.00 -6.75 3.72
N GLY A 84 -8.25 -7.07 3.37
CA GLY A 84 -9.32 -7.31 4.34
C GLY A 84 -9.04 -8.53 5.25
N LEU A 85 -8.57 -9.64 4.67
CA LEU A 85 -8.18 -10.83 5.42
C LEU A 85 -6.99 -10.53 6.34
N THR A 86 -6.02 -9.77 5.83
CA THR A 86 -4.82 -9.38 6.59
C THR A 86 -5.21 -8.56 7.83
N MET A 87 -6.05 -7.54 7.68
CA MET A 87 -6.51 -6.71 8.80
C MET A 87 -7.34 -7.53 9.80
N ALA A 88 -8.29 -8.33 9.32
CA ALA A 88 -9.10 -9.19 10.20
C ALA A 88 -8.24 -10.20 10.98
N THR A 89 -7.20 -10.74 10.35
CA THR A 89 -6.27 -11.66 11.02
C THR A 89 -5.46 -10.95 12.10
N MET A 90 -4.96 -9.74 11.83
CA MET A 90 -4.30 -8.92 12.84
C MET A 90 -5.23 -8.65 14.04
N ASP A 91 -6.46 -8.22 13.78
CA ASP A 91 -7.45 -7.93 14.82
C ASP A 91 -7.76 -9.16 15.69
N LEU A 92 -7.91 -10.34 15.07
CA LEU A 92 -8.16 -11.60 15.77
C LEU A 92 -6.97 -12.02 16.64
N VAL A 93 -5.74 -11.88 16.13
CA VAL A 93 -4.52 -12.18 16.90
C VAL A 93 -4.42 -11.25 18.10
N TYR A 94 -4.63 -9.95 17.89
CA TYR A 94 -4.66 -8.98 18.98
C TYR A 94 -5.77 -9.24 20.00
N GLY A 95 -6.99 -9.54 19.54
CA GLY A 95 -8.13 -9.85 20.40
C GLY A 95 -7.94 -11.12 21.23
N ALA A 96 -7.12 -12.07 20.74
CA ALA A 96 -6.70 -13.26 21.49
C ALA A 96 -5.52 -13.01 22.43
N GLY A 97 -5.02 -11.77 22.54
CA GLY A 97 -3.86 -11.41 23.36
C GLY A 97 -2.50 -11.70 22.71
N GLY A 98 -2.48 -12.07 21.43
CA GLY A 98 -1.27 -12.20 20.64
C GLY A 98 -0.74 -10.83 20.22
N LEU A 99 0.59 -10.74 20.03
CA LEU A 99 1.24 -9.54 19.54
C LEU A 99 1.84 -9.85 18.16
N PRO A 100 1.23 -9.37 17.07
CA PRO A 100 1.86 -9.36 15.76
C PRO A 100 3.15 -8.53 15.81
N SER A 101 4.04 -8.69 14.83
CA SER A 101 5.18 -7.80 14.63
C SER A 101 5.18 -7.17 13.27
N CYS A 102 4.97 -8.00 12.29
CA CYS A 102 4.87 -7.62 10.90
C CYS A 102 3.75 -8.42 10.25
N PHE A 103 3.28 -7.90 9.13
CA PHE A 103 2.47 -8.68 8.20
C PHE A 103 3.05 -8.57 6.80
N PHE A 104 2.76 -9.60 6.00
CA PHE A 104 3.02 -9.62 4.57
C PHE A 104 1.74 -10.02 3.84
N ASN A 105 1.19 -9.08 3.08
CA ASN A 105 0.08 -9.35 2.19
C ASN A 105 0.64 -9.75 0.82
N MET A 106 0.42 -11.00 0.42
CA MET A 106 0.83 -11.54 -0.89
C MET A 106 0.03 -10.95 -2.07
N GLY A 107 -0.84 -9.97 -1.81
CA GLY A 107 -1.85 -9.50 -2.75
C GLY A 107 -3.03 -10.47 -2.80
N SER A 108 -4.19 -9.97 -3.19
CA SER A 108 -5.25 -10.83 -3.68
C SER A 108 -5.03 -11.05 -5.16
N ASP A 109 -5.03 -12.29 -5.62
CA ASP A 109 -5.32 -12.57 -7.02
C ASP A 109 -6.83 -12.29 -7.19
N THR A 110 -7.16 -11.04 -7.52
CA THR A 110 -8.52 -10.69 -7.89
C THR A 110 -8.84 -11.43 -9.18
N HIS A 111 -9.69 -12.45 -9.06
CA HIS A 111 -10.34 -13.16 -10.16
C HIS A 111 -9.46 -14.18 -10.93
N TYR A 112 -9.67 -15.44 -10.53
CA TYR A 112 -9.66 -16.68 -11.32
C TYR A 112 -8.35 -17.35 -11.73
N ASP A 113 -7.19 -16.70 -11.69
CA ASP A 113 -5.92 -17.38 -11.95
C ASP A 113 -5.00 -17.37 -10.73
N TRP A 114 -5.08 -18.44 -9.95
CA TRP A 114 -4.03 -18.82 -9.02
C TRP A 114 -2.91 -19.48 -9.83
N ASP A 115 -2.03 -18.68 -10.42
CA ASP A 115 -0.80 -19.21 -11.00
C ASP A 115 0.06 -19.80 -9.86
N PRO A 116 0.32 -21.12 -9.84
CA PRO A 116 1.04 -21.75 -8.73
C PRO A 116 2.47 -21.23 -8.58
N VAL A 117 3.11 -20.80 -9.67
CA VAL A 117 4.47 -20.26 -9.66
C VAL A 117 4.46 -18.89 -8.99
N VAL A 118 3.54 -18.01 -9.41
CA VAL A 118 3.40 -16.67 -8.81
C VAL A 118 3.06 -16.76 -7.33
N PHE A 119 2.14 -17.64 -6.95
CA PHE A 119 1.81 -17.86 -5.54
C PHE A 119 3.03 -18.32 -4.73
N CYS A 120 3.76 -19.33 -5.25
CA CYS A 120 4.95 -19.84 -4.57
C CYS A 120 6.04 -18.77 -4.43
N ASP A 121 6.23 -17.93 -5.44
CA ASP A 121 7.20 -16.85 -5.40
C ASP A 121 6.83 -15.79 -4.37
N ARG A 122 5.54 -15.37 -4.31
CA ARG A 122 5.07 -14.41 -3.31
C ARG A 122 5.10 -14.98 -1.89
N LEU A 123 4.76 -16.26 -1.72
CA LEU A 123 4.87 -16.96 -0.44
C LEU A 123 6.33 -17.01 0.04
N ARG A 124 7.25 -17.40 -0.85
CA ARG A 124 8.69 -17.44 -0.55
C ARG A 124 9.22 -16.06 -0.16
N GLN A 125 8.82 -15.03 -0.91
CA GLN A 125 9.18 -13.66 -0.59
C GLN A 125 8.66 -13.25 0.78
N GLY A 126 7.37 -13.46 1.07
CA GLY A 126 6.78 -13.10 2.35
C GLY A 126 7.42 -13.80 3.55
N LEU A 127 7.68 -15.10 3.43
CA LEU A 127 8.40 -15.85 4.46
C LEU A 127 9.83 -15.31 4.67
N THR A 128 10.52 -14.95 3.59
CA THR A 128 11.88 -14.37 3.68
C THR A 128 11.86 -13.02 4.39
N GLU A 129 10.91 -12.15 4.06
CA GLU A 129 10.80 -10.81 4.66
C GLU A 129 10.35 -10.87 6.13
N ILE A 130 9.44 -11.78 6.48
CA ILE A 130 9.03 -12.03 7.87
C ILE A 130 10.19 -12.63 8.68
N ALA A 131 10.90 -13.63 8.14
CA ALA A 131 12.02 -14.27 8.83
C ALA A 131 13.22 -13.34 9.05
N ALA A 132 13.36 -12.29 8.24
CA ALA A 132 14.37 -11.25 8.46
C ALA A 132 14.10 -10.42 9.72
N GLN A 133 12.89 -10.47 10.29
CA GLN A 133 12.55 -9.83 11.55
C GLN A 133 13.02 -10.69 12.73
N GLY A 134 14.13 -10.32 13.35
CA GLY A 134 14.76 -11.08 14.44
C GLY A 134 13.91 -11.25 15.71
N VAL A 135 12.74 -10.63 15.80
CA VAL A 135 11.78 -10.76 16.90
C VAL A 135 10.71 -11.83 16.66
N VAL A 136 10.55 -12.31 15.42
CA VAL A 136 9.49 -13.26 15.05
C VAL A 136 9.89 -14.70 15.40
N ASN A 137 9.08 -15.34 16.25
CA ASN A 137 9.22 -16.75 16.63
C ASN A 137 8.17 -17.65 15.97
N VAL A 138 7.02 -17.07 15.59
CA VAL A 138 5.88 -17.80 15.02
C VAL A 138 5.42 -17.07 13.77
N VAL A 139 5.19 -17.81 12.69
CA VAL A 139 4.55 -17.26 11.48
C VAL A 139 3.15 -17.84 11.36
N LEU A 140 2.14 -16.97 11.39
CA LEU A 140 0.75 -17.33 11.13
C LEU A 140 0.46 -17.11 9.64
N VAL A 141 0.21 -18.19 8.91
CA VAL A 141 -0.20 -18.16 7.51
C VAL A 141 -1.72 -18.32 7.45
N ASN A 142 -2.43 -17.27 7.00
CA ASN A 142 -3.87 -17.31 6.79
C ASN A 142 -4.20 -16.99 5.34
N VAL A 143 -4.57 -18.01 4.58
CA VAL A 143 -4.84 -17.89 3.14
C VAL A 143 -6.28 -18.31 2.87
N MET A 144 -7.04 -17.45 2.21
CA MET A 144 -8.41 -17.74 1.78
C MET A 144 -8.45 -17.89 0.26
N ALA A 145 -8.88 -19.06 -0.21
CA ALA A 145 -9.17 -19.29 -1.62
C ALA A 145 -10.58 -18.77 -1.98
N GLY A 146 -10.71 -18.15 -3.15
CA GLY A 146 -12.01 -17.86 -3.76
C GLY A 146 -12.57 -19.11 -4.47
N ALA A 147 -13.88 -19.15 -4.72
CA ALA A 147 -14.48 -20.21 -5.52
C ALA A 147 -13.86 -20.20 -6.93
N VAL A 148 -13.20 -21.31 -7.29
CA VAL A 148 -12.89 -21.62 -8.69
C VAL A 148 -14.24 -21.79 -9.39
N GLY A 149 -14.61 -20.84 -10.25
CA GLY A 149 -15.71 -21.04 -11.17
C GLY A 149 -15.31 -22.14 -12.14
N GLY A 150 -15.67 -23.39 -11.81
CA GLY A 150 -15.63 -24.48 -12.77
C GLY A 150 -16.58 -24.13 -13.92
N GLY A 151 -16.01 -23.80 -15.08
CA GLY A 151 -16.77 -23.43 -16.25
C GLY A 151 -15.87 -23.24 -17.47
N GLY A 152 -15.51 -24.35 -18.10
CA GLY A 152 -14.78 -24.35 -19.37
C GLY A 152 -14.24 -25.73 -19.71
N ASP A 153 -15.06 -26.54 -20.36
CA ASP A 153 -14.64 -27.77 -21.04
C ASP A 153 -13.57 -27.49 -22.12
N CYS A 154 -12.77 -28.54 -22.39
CA CYS A 154 -11.81 -28.80 -23.47
C CYS A 154 -10.34 -28.49 -23.19
#